data_AF-J9DU59-F1
#
_entry.id   AF-J9DU59-F1
#
_cell.length_a   1.000
_cell.length_b   1.000
_cell.length_c   1.000
_cell.angle_alpha   90.00
_cell.angle_beta   90.00
_cell.angle_gamma   90.00
#
_symmetry.space_group_name_H-M   'P 1'
#
loop_
_entity.id
_entity.type
_entity.pdbx_description
1 polymer ?
#
loop_
_entity_poly.entity_id
_entity_poly.type
_entity_poly.pdbx_seq_one_letter_code
_entity_poly.pdbx_strand_id
1 'polypeptide(L)' 'TGRATVERIYVYLTFEQIGLNYLSHLSIKSNTRVVKKWIALFTCFTTKSVHLEMAENLSVENCFACYEKV' A
#
# COMPACT_ATOMS: atom_id res chain seq x y z
N THR A 1 22.96 -28.06 -24.39
CA THR A 1 21.52 -28.05 -24.75
C THR A 1 20.73 -27.57 -23.55
N GLY A 2 20.33 -26.30 -23.55
CA GLY A 2 19.80 -25.59 -22.39
C GLY A 2 18.41 -26.06 -21.97
N ARG A 3 18.26 -26.45 -20.70
CA ARG A 3 16.95 -26.60 -20.06
C ARG A 3 16.55 -25.22 -19.53
N ALA A 4 15.71 -24.52 -20.27
CA ALA A 4 14.95 -23.42 -19.68
C ALA A 4 14.05 -24.03 -18.59
N THR A 5 14.25 -23.61 -17.35
CA THR A 5 13.34 -23.89 -16.24
C THR A 5 11.96 -23.35 -16.61
N VAL A 6 10.94 -24.20 -16.65
CA VAL A 6 9.56 -23.77 -16.84
C VAL A 6 9.23 -22.77 -15.73
N GLU A 7 9.19 -21.48 -16.06
CA GLU A 7 8.81 -20.45 -15.12
C GLU A 7 7.37 -20.70 -14.67
N ARG A 8 7.15 -20.79 -13.36
CA ARG A 8 5.83 -21.05 -12.79
C ARG A 8 5.01 -19.77 -12.83
N ILE A 9 4.12 -19.65 -13.82
CA ILE A 9 3.20 -18.52 -13.95
C ILE A 9 2.02 -18.75 -12.99
N TYR A 10 1.82 -17.81 -12.07
CA TYR A 10 0.66 -17.78 -11.18
C TYR A 10 -0.28 -16.66 -11.63
N VAL A 11 -1.57 -16.99 -11.79
CA VAL A 11 -2.62 -16.02 -12.10
C VAL A 11 -3.27 -15.61 -10.79
N TYR A 12 -3.27 -14.31 -10.50
CA TYR A 12 -3.89 -13.70 -9.33
C TYR A 12 -4.95 -12.69 -9.78
N LEU A 13 -5.97 -12.50 -8.96
CA LEU A 13 -6.95 -11.44 -9.15
C LEU A 13 -6.31 -10.07 -8.89
N THR A 14 -6.95 -9.01 -9.40
CA THR A 14 -6.59 -7.63 -9.05
C THR A 14 -6.69 -7.47 -7.54
N PHE A 15 -5.66 -6.86 -6.93
CA PHE A 15 -5.56 -6.65 -5.48
C PHE A 15 -5.50 -7.93 -4.62
N GLU A 16 -5.31 -9.11 -5.20
CA GLU A 16 -5.08 -10.32 -4.40
C GLU A 16 -3.66 -10.38 -3.81
N GLN A 17 -2.68 -9.83 -4.54
CA GLN A 17 -1.29 -9.73 -4.10
C GLN A 17 -0.92 -8.25 -3.99
N ILE A 18 -0.93 -7.73 -2.76
CA ILE A 18 -0.68 -6.31 -2.46
C ILE A 18 0.60 -6.16 -1.65
N GLY A 19 1.47 -5.26 -2.08
CA GLY A 19 2.52 -4.70 -1.23
C GLY A 19 2.00 -3.49 -0.46
N LEU A 20 2.20 -3.47 0.86
CA LEU A 20 1.95 -2.31 1.72
C LEU A 20 3.28 -1.63 2.05
N ASN A 21 3.32 -0.31 1.89
CA ASN A 21 4.39 0.54 2.38
C ASN A 21 3.82 1.84 2.96
N TYR A 22 4.63 2.61 3.69
CA TYR A 22 4.29 3.97 4.10
C TYR A 22 5.25 4.97 3.48
N LEU A 23 4.71 6.08 2.99
CA LEU A 23 5.54 7.22 2.61
C LEU A 23 6.06 7.94 3.85
N SER A 24 7.06 8.82 3.65
CA SER A 24 7.48 9.73 4.71
C SER A 24 6.28 10.52 5.22
N HIS A 25 6.34 10.85 6.51
CA HIS A 25 5.31 11.63 7.15
C HIS A 25 5.13 12.99 6.46
N LEU A 26 3.87 13.42 6.39
CA LEU A 26 3.48 14.73 5.89
C LEU A 26 3.02 15.59 7.06
N SER A 27 3.56 16.81 7.10
CA SER A 27 3.11 17.86 8.00
C SER A 27 1.93 18.58 7.37
N ILE A 28 0.73 18.32 7.86
CA ILE A 28 -0.51 18.91 7.35
C ILE A 28 -0.92 20.06 8.26
N LYS A 29 -1.20 21.22 7.68
CA LYS A 29 -1.75 22.36 8.42
C LYS A 29 -3.23 22.11 8.71
N SER A 30 -3.55 21.90 9.98
CA SER A 30 -4.91 21.97 10.50
C SER A 30 -5.17 23.38 11.05
N ASN A 31 -6.44 23.77 11.21
CA ASN A 31 -6.87 25.13 11.55
C ASN A 31 -6.09 25.79 12.69
N THR A 32 -5.64 25.01 13.67
CA THR A 32 -4.90 25.53 14.84
C THR A 32 -3.51 24.94 15.03
N ARG A 33 -3.14 23.87 14.30
CA ARG A 33 -1.91 23.09 14.53
C ARG A 33 -1.40 22.43 13.27
N VAL A 34 -0.09 22.18 13.20
CA VAL A 34 0.49 21.27 12.21
C VAL A 34 0.43 19.86 12.78
N VAL A 35 -0.22 18.95 12.05
CA VAL A 35 -0.36 17.54 12.44
C VAL A 35 0.47 16.66 11.52
N LYS A 36 1.10 15.64 12.10
CA LYS A 36 1.81 14.60 11.37
C LYS A 36 0.81 13.57 10.88
N LYS A 37 0.78 13.32 9.58
CA LYS A 37 -0.01 12.25 8.94
C LYS A 37 0.90 11.38 8.10
N TRP A 38 0.47 10.16 7.82
CA TRP A 38 1.19 9.20 6.99
C TRP A 38 0.32 8.84 5.78
N ILE A 39 0.94 8.37 4.70
CA ILE A 39 0.22 7.82 3.56
C ILE A 39 0.56 6.34 3.46
N ALA A 40 -0.45 5.50 3.61
CA ALA A 40 -0.39 4.09 3.29
C ALA A 40 -0.42 3.93 1.76
N LEU A 41 0.58 3.24 1.24
CA LEU A 41 0.79 2.96 -0.18
C LEU A 41 0.50 1.48 -0.42
N PHE A 42 -0.60 1.19 -1.10
CA PHE A 42 -0.96 -0.16 -1.50
C PHE A 42 -0.65 -0.34 -2.98
N THR A 43 0.24 -1.29 -3.30
CA THR A 43 0.63 -1.59 -4.67
C THR A 43 0.09 -2.95 -5.06
N CYS A 44 -0.81 -3.01 -6.05
CA CYS A 44 -1.25 -4.26 -6.63
C CYS A 44 -0.13 -4.85 -7.49
N PHE A 45 0.38 -6.03 -7.15
CA PHE A 45 1.47 -6.65 -7.90
C PHE A 45 1.02 -7.24 -9.24
N THR A 46 -0.27 -7.54 -9.40
CA THR A 46 -0.87 -8.03 -10.65
C THR A 46 -0.91 -6.92 -11.71
N THR A 47 -1.45 -5.75 -11.37
CA THR A 47 -1.72 -4.66 -12.33
C THR A 47 -0.75 -3.49 -12.25
N LYS A 48 0.09 -3.44 -11.20
CA LYS A 48 0.94 -2.29 -10.83
C LYS A 48 0.16 -1.03 -10.48
N SER A 49 -1.14 -1.13 -10.20
CA SER A 49 -1.93 0.00 -9.71
C SER A 49 -1.53 0.37 -8.28
N VAL A 50 -1.60 1.67 -7.98
CA VAL A 50 -1.24 2.24 -6.70
C VAL A 50 -2.48 2.89 -6.07
N HIS A 51 -2.82 2.48 -4.85
CA HIS A 51 -3.87 3.08 -4.03
C HIS A 51 -3.23 3.78 -2.82
N LEU A 52 -3.63 5.02 -2.56
CA LEU A 52 -3.06 5.87 -1.51
C LEU A 52 -4.13 6.22 -0.49
N GLU A 53 -3.89 5.87 0.77
CA GLU A 53 -4.80 6.21 1.88
C GLU A 53 -4.08 7.04 2.94
N MET A 54 -4.76 8.05 3.47
CA MET A 54 -4.23 8.83 4.59
C MET A 54 -4.41 8.06 5.89
N ALA A 55 -3.31 7.75 6.56
CA ALA A 55 -3.26 7.14 7.88
C ALA A 55 -2.95 8.19 8.95
N GLU A 56 -3.66 8.15 10.08
CA GLU A 56 -3.44 9.13 11.14
C GLU A 56 -2.17 8.87 11.94
N ASN A 57 -1.71 7.61 11.98
CA ASN A 57 -0.53 7.13 12.67
C ASN A 57 -0.14 5.74 12.10
N LEU A 58 0.94 5.15 12.62
CA LEU A 58 1.45 3.82 12.21
C LEU A 58 0.92 2.68 13.08
N SER A 59 -0.24 2.85 13.72
CA SER A 59 -0.87 1.78 14.51
C SER A 59 -1.49 0.71 13.62
N VAL A 60 -1.69 -0.48 14.18
CA VAL A 60 -2.29 -1.62 13.48
C VAL A 60 -3.76 -1.33 13.14
N GLU A 61 -4.47 -0.64 14.03
CA GLU A 61 -5.86 -0.25 13.84
C GLU A 61 -6.03 0.67 12.64
N ASN A 62 -5.14 1.66 12.48
CA ASN A 62 -5.13 2.51 11.29
C ASN A 62 -4.72 1.75 10.03
N CYS A 63 -3.80 0.80 10.13
CA CYS A 63 -3.42 -0.04 9.00
C CYS A 63 -4.64 -0.81 8.47
N PHE A 64 -5.42 -1.44 9.35
CA PHE A 64 -6.65 -2.13 8.95
C PHE A 64 -7.70 -1.17 8.40
N ALA A 65 -7.90 -0.01 9.03
CA ALA A 65 -8.85 0.99 8.53
C ALA A 65 -8.48 1.55 7.15
N CYS A 66 -7.19 1.63 6.81
CA CYS A 66 -6.73 1.95 5.46
C CYS A 66 -6.93 0.78 4.51
N TYR A 67 -6.65 -0.45 4.94
CA TYR A 67 -6.77 -1.65 4.11
C TYR A 67 -8.22 -1.95 3.69
N GLU A 68 -9.21 -1.68 4.54
CA GLU A 68 -10.63 -1.86 4.21
C GLU A 68 -11.13 -1.00 3.04
N LYS A 69 -10.36 0.01 2.64
CA LYS A 69 -10.69 0.93 1.54
C LYS A 69 -10.00 0.57 0.22
N VAL A 70 -9.11 -0.42 0.23
CA VAL A 70 -8.35 -0.92 -0.92
C VAL A 70 -9.17 -1.97 -1.66
#